data_AF-A0A934A931-F1
#
_entry.id   AF-A0A934A931-F1
#
_cell.length_a   1.000
_cell.length_b   1.000
_cell.length_c   1.000
_cell.angle_alpha   90.00
_cell.angle_beta   90.00
_cell.angle_gamma   90.00
#
_symmetry.space_group_name_H-M   'P 1'
#
loop_
_entity.id
_entity.type
_entity.pdbx_description
1 polymer ?
#
loop_
_entity_poly.entity_id
_entity_poly.type
_entity_poly.pdbx_seq_one_letter_code
_entity_poly.pdbx_strand_id
1 'polypeptide(L)'
;MFIIDSSVVIDDFHIFSTRIRLNQIVINHGHKLIGSKARKGLNASCDSFVEETDVHFPTDISLLWDALQKSIHLTMGIYDEIISSQWRQGEHHLRKLKRALRKVQQLKRSNSISPEKKALKEKHIKSAYQDCLNLANILVAKVVDSVKAFETTEPGLIVKISVIEEYITHAKRQIDQIERRAIEDETIDHKEKVFSLFEPHTEWISKGKAGVPVELG
;
A
#
# COMPACT_ATOMS: atom_id res chain seq x y z
N MET A 1 -10.95 -29.87 -19.18
CA MET A 1 -12.04 -30.21 -18.25
C MET A 1 -11.69 -29.52 -16.95
N PHE A 2 -12.16 -28.29 -16.75
CA PHE A 2 -11.93 -27.56 -15.50
C PHE A 2 -13.21 -27.66 -14.68
N ILE A 3 -13.11 -28.38 -13.58
CA ILE A 3 -14.11 -28.44 -12.52
C ILE A 3 -14.10 -27.06 -11.87
N ILE A 4 -15.24 -26.37 -11.90
CA ILE A 4 -15.41 -25.13 -11.15
C ILE A 4 -15.66 -25.57 -9.71
N ASP A 5 -14.60 -25.59 -8.91
CA ASP A 5 -14.73 -25.75 -7.47
C ASP A 5 -15.30 -24.45 -6.89
N SER A 6 -16.46 -24.62 -6.27
CA SER A 6 -17.25 -23.62 -5.59
C SER A 6 -16.66 -23.30 -4.22
N SER A 7 -15.61 -22.47 -4.16
CA SER A 7 -15.21 -21.75 -2.94
C SER A 7 -13.93 -20.97 -3.19
N VAL A 8 -14.02 -19.64 -3.31
CA VAL A 8 -13.17 -18.62 -2.66
C VAL A 8 -13.68 -17.28 -3.19
N VAL A 9 -14.52 -16.59 -2.42
CA VAL A 9 -14.69 -15.13 -2.48
C VAL A 9 -14.96 -14.69 -1.04
N ILE A 10 -13.99 -14.00 -0.45
CA ILE A 10 -14.09 -13.40 0.89
C ILE A 10 -14.21 -11.87 0.71
N ASP A 11 -15.32 -11.35 1.24
CA ASP A 11 -15.62 -10.04 1.86
C ASP A 11 -15.31 -8.69 1.16
N ASP A 12 -16.37 -7.97 0.72
CA ASP A 12 -16.80 -6.70 1.35
C ASP A 12 -18.16 -6.18 0.81
N PHE A 13 -19.05 -5.76 1.72
CA PHE A 13 -20.48 -6.14 1.66
C PHE A 13 -21.48 -5.18 0.98
N HIS A 14 -21.17 -3.89 0.72
CA HIS A 14 -22.25 -2.96 0.33
C HIS A 14 -22.35 -2.57 -1.16
N ILE A 15 -21.25 -2.21 -1.83
CA ILE A 15 -21.23 -1.85 -3.26
C ILE A 15 -21.20 -3.11 -4.16
N PHE A 16 -20.59 -4.18 -3.67
CA PHE A 16 -20.54 -5.46 -4.35
C PHE A 16 -21.90 -6.20 -4.34
N SER A 17 -22.75 -5.96 -3.32
CA SER A 17 -24.06 -6.62 -3.19
C SER A 17 -24.95 -6.37 -4.41
N THR A 18 -24.93 -5.15 -4.96
CA THR A 18 -25.75 -4.77 -6.11
C THR A 18 -25.20 -5.43 -7.37
N ARG A 19 -23.87 -5.45 -7.56
CA ARG A 19 -23.22 -6.10 -8.71
C ARG A 19 -23.33 -7.61 -8.69
N ILE A 20 -23.13 -8.27 -7.55
CA ILE A 20 -23.37 -9.72 -7.37
C ILE A 20 -24.83 -10.03 -7.66
N ARG A 21 -25.76 -9.24 -7.12
CA ARG A 21 -27.19 -9.45 -7.35
C ARG A 21 -27.55 -9.28 -8.82
N LEU A 22 -26.99 -8.29 -9.50
CA LEU A 22 -27.19 -8.08 -10.93
C LEU A 22 -26.61 -9.24 -11.74
N ASN A 23 -25.39 -9.68 -11.41
CA ASN A 23 -24.76 -10.82 -12.06
C ASN A 23 -25.56 -12.11 -11.84
N GLN A 24 -26.04 -12.36 -10.62
CA GLN A 24 -26.88 -13.51 -10.31
C GLN A 24 -28.23 -13.45 -11.01
N ILE A 25 -28.82 -12.26 -11.17
CA ILE A 25 -30.04 -12.07 -11.95
C ILE A 25 -29.77 -12.38 -13.43
N VAL A 26 -28.68 -11.88 -14.00
CA VAL A 26 -28.27 -12.13 -15.39
C VAL A 26 -28.00 -13.62 -15.62
N ILE A 27 -27.26 -14.28 -14.73
CA ILE A 27 -26.99 -15.72 -14.77
C ILE A 27 -28.29 -16.52 -14.69
N ASN A 28 -29.16 -16.21 -13.72
CA ASN A 28 -30.44 -16.88 -13.55
C ASN A 28 -31.37 -16.69 -14.75
N HIS A 29 -31.35 -15.50 -15.37
CA HIS A 29 -32.13 -15.23 -16.57
C HIS A 29 -31.54 -15.94 -17.80
N GLY A 30 -30.21 -15.99 -17.93
CA GLY A 30 -29.50 -16.75 -18.95
C GLY A 30 -29.80 -18.25 -18.86
N HIS A 31 -29.79 -18.83 -17.66
CA HIS A 31 -30.19 -20.23 -17.44
C HIS A 31 -31.65 -20.50 -17.82
N LYS A 32 -32.56 -19.54 -17.61
CA LYS A 32 -33.97 -19.66 -18.03
C LYS A 32 -34.14 -19.60 -19.54
N LEU A 33 -33.38 -18.73 -20.23
CA LEU A 33 -33.43 -18.57 -21.69
C LEU A 33 -32.84 -19.77 -22.44
N ILE A 34 -31.80 -20.42 -21.89
CA ILE A 34 -31.10 -21.54 -22.54
C ILE A 34 -31.86 -22.88 -22.39
N GLY A 35 -32.79 -22.98 -21.45
CA GLY A 35 -33.60 -24.17 -21.23
C GLY A 35 -32.80 -25.42 -20.82
N SER A 36 -33.39 -26.61 -20.94
CA SER A 36 -32.85 -27.90 -20.47
C SER A 36 -31.49 -28.35 -21.07
N LYS A 37 -30.91 -27.57 -21.99
CA LYS A 37 -29.54 -27.75 -22.50
C LYS A 37 -28.46 -27.45 -21.45
N ALA A 38 -28.80 -26.86 -20.31
CA ALA A 38 -27.89 -26.54 -19.21
C ALA A 38 -27.20 -27.76 -18.55
N ARG A 39 -27.64 -29.01 -18.81
CA ARG A 39 -26.98 -30.22 -18.26
C ARG A 39 -25.65 -30.58 -18.94
N LYS A 40 -25.33 -30.01 -20.10
CA LYS A 40 -23.98 -30.05 -20.67
C LYS A 40 -23.28 -28.76 -20.29
N GLY A 41 -22.24 -28.85 -19.47
CA GLY A 41 -21.53 -27.71 -18.87
C GLY A 41 -21.40 -26.53 -19.84
N LEU A 42 -21.91 -25.37 -19.39
CA LEU A 42 -21.80 -24.12 -20.11
C LEU A 42 -20.37 -23.59 -19.96
N ASN A 43 -19.61 -23.60 -21.05
CA ASN A 43 -18.34 -22.88 -21.11
C ASN A 43 -18.65 -21.41 -21.40
N ALA A 44 -18.91 -20.63 -20.36
CA ALA A 44 -18.99 -19.19 -20.46
C ALA A 44 -17.57 -18.61 -20.37
N SER A 45 -17.15 -17.86 -21.39
CA SER A 45 -15.98 -16.98 -21.30
C SER A 45 -16.50 -15.63 -20.81
N CYS A 46 -16.07 -15.23 -19.62
CA CYS A 46 -16.28 -13.87 -19.13
C CYS A 46 -14.99 -13.09 -19.36
N ASP A 47 -15.06 -12.06 -20.19
CA ASP A 47 -14.01 -11.03 -20.22
C ASP A 47 -14.12 -10.24 -18.92
N SER A 48 -13.15 -10.44 -18.02
CA SER A 48 -13.01 -9.60 -16.83
C SER A 48 -12.18 -8.38 -17.20
N PHE A 49 -12.80 -7.20 -17.19
CA PHE A 49 -12.09 -5.93 -17.26
C PHE A 49 -11.56 -5.56 -15.87
N VAL A 50 -10.29 -5.18 -15.78
CA VAL A 50 -9.75 -4.53 -14.56
C VAL A 50 -10.05 -3.05 -14.73
N GLU A 51 -10.76 -2.45 -13.80
CA GLU A 51 -10.88 -1.00 -13.74
C GLU A 51 -9.57 -0.50 -13.12
N GLU A 52 -8.69 0.08 -13.94
CA GLU A 52 -7.41 0.60 -13.45
C GLU A 52 -7.69 1.66 -12.38
N THR A 53 -7.13 1.45 -11.19
CA THR A 53 -7.15 2.43 -10.11
C THR A 53 -6.05 3.47 -10.37
N ASP A 54 -6.29 4.76 -10.10
CA ASP A 54 -5.32 5.85 -10.34
C ASP A 54 -4.26 5.87 -9.23
N VAL A 55 -3.49 4.78 -9.14
CA VAL A 55 -2.46 4.57 -8.13
C VAL A 55 -1.09 4.52 -8.76
N HIS A 56 -0.16 5.26 -8.16
CA HIS A 56 1.25 5.14 -8.51
C HIS A 56 1.79 3.75 -8.15
N PHE A 57 2.78 3.27 -8.91
CA PHE A 57 3.36 1.96 -8.70
C PHE A 57 3.86 1.79 -7.24
N PRO A 58 3.31 0.82 -6.49
CA PRO A 58 3.54 0.72 -5.05
C PRO A 58 4.86 0.05 -4.74
N THR A 59 5.89 0.86 -4.50
CA THR A 59 7.12 0.42 -3.84
C THR A 59 7.02 0.70 -2.34
N ASP A 60 7.67 -0.09 -1.49
CA ASP A 60 7.63 0.18 -0.04
C ASP A 60 8.13 1.58 0.29
N ILE A 61 9.11 2.08 -0.47
CA ILE A 61 9.66 3.43 -0.30
C ILE A 61 8.64 4.50 -0.70
N SER A 62 7.87 4.30 -1.79
CA SER A 62 6.81 5.24 -2.17
C SER A 62 5.66 5.20 -1.17
N LEU A 63 5.24 4.01 -0.74
CA LEU A 63 4.21 3.86 0.28
C LEU A 63 4.64 4.45 1.63
N LEU A 64 5.92 4.30 2.02
CA LEU A 64 6.46 4.94 3.21
C LEU A 64 6.43 6.47 3.09
N TRP A 65 6.79 7.01 1.93
CA TRP A 65 6.69 8.44 1.65
C TRP A 65 5.25 8.92 1.80
N ASP A 66 4.30 8.24 1.17
CA ASP A 66 2.89 8.63 1.17
C ASP A 66 2.29 8.61 2.58
N ALA A 67 2.56 7.55 3.35
CA ALA A 67 2.11 7.41 4.74
C ALA A 67 2.67 8.52 5.64
N LEU A 68 3.98 8.78 5.57
CA LEU A 68 4.61 9.80 6.40
C LEU A 68 4.25 11.22 5.96
N GLN A 69 4.15 11.46 4.64
CA GLN A 69 3.72 12.75 4.13
C GLN A 69 2.32 13.08 4.61
N LYS A 70 1.40 12.13 4.49
CA LYS A 70 0.00 12.34 4.88
C LYS A 70 -0.15 12.54 6.38
N SER A 71 0.47 11.69 7.20
CA SER A 71 0.41 11.82 8.66
C SER A 71 1.02 13.14 9.17
N ILE A 72 2.13 13.59 8.60
CA ILE A 72 2.74 14.88 8.94
C ILE A 72 1.87 16.06 8.51
N HIS A 73 1.34 16.09 7.28
CA HIS A 73 0.47 17.18 6.82
C HIS A 73 -0.81 17.29 7.65
N LEU A 74 -1.44 16.16 7.96
CA LEU A 74 -2.63 16.15 8.82
C LEU A 74 -2.31 16.66 10.22
N THR A 75 -1.17 16.25 10.78
CA THR A 75 -0.71 16.74 12.09
C THR A 75 -0.44 18.24 12.04
N MET A 76 0.24 18.75 11.00
CA MET A 76 0.44 20.18 10.80
C MET A 76 -0.89 20.94 10.79
N GLY A 77 -1.89 20.44 10.06
CA GLY A 77 -3.22 21.06 10.01
C GLY A 77 -3.89 21.18 11.38
N ILE A 78 -3.85 20.13 12.21
CA ILE A 78 -4.37 20.18 13.59
C ILE A 78 -3.63 21.24 14.41
N TYR A 79 -2.29 21.29 14.31
CA TYR A 79 -1.49 22.23 15.08
C TYR A 79 -1.64 23.69 14.62
N ASP A 80 -1.92 23.92 13.34
CA ASP A 80 -2.23 25.23 12.79
C ASP A 80 -3.59 25.74 13.28
N GLU A 81 -4.61 24.86 13.37
CA GLU A 81 -5.95 25.19 13.90
C GLU A 81 -5.90 25.68 15.36
N ILE A 82 -5.01 25.11 16.18
CA ILE A 82 -4.80 25.51 17.59
C ILE A 82 -3.72 26.59 17.77
N ILE A 83 -3.21 27.17 16.66
CA ILE A 83 -2.21 28.26 16.65
C ILE A 83 -0.93 27.87 17.43
N SER A 84 -0.50 26.62 17.28
CA SER A 84 0.68 26.08 17.97
C SER A 84 1.89 25.98 17.04
N SER A 85 3.07 26.27 17.59
CA SER A 85 4.32 26.33 16.83
C SER A 85 5.04 24.99 16.65
N GLN A 86 4.54 23.91 17.27
CA GLN A 86 5.27 22.63 17.40
C GLN A 86 5.62 21.98 16.06
N TRP A 87 4.83 22.26 15.00
CA TRP A 87 4.99 21.66 13.67
C TRP A 87 5.44 22.63 12.57
N ARG A 88 5.91 23.84 12.91
CA ARG A 88 6.43 24.82 11.91
C ARG A 88 7.54 24.28 11.00
N GLN A 89 8.30 23.28 11.45
CA GLN A 89 9.37 22.63 10.69
C GLN A 89 8.91 21.35 9.95
N GLY A 90 7.61 21.06 9.89
CA GLY A 90 7.06 19.88 9.23
C GLY A 90 7.53 19.74 7.77
N GLU A 91 7.45 20.82 6.98
CA GLU A 91 7.95 20.85 5.61
C GLU A 91 9.47 20.60 5.49
N HIS A 92 10.24 21.05 6.48
CA HIS A 92 11.67 20.77 6.51
C HIS A 92 11.93 19.28 6.77
N HIS A 93 11.20 18.66 7.70
CA HIS A 93 11.26 17.23 7.95
C HIS A 93 10.89 16.40 6.72
N LEU A 94 9.81 16.77 6.02
CA LEU A 94 9.37 16.11 4.80
C LEU A 94 10.43 16.20 3.69
N ARG A 95 11.02 17.37 3.48
CA ARG A 95 12.13 17.52 2.51
C ARG A 95 13.33 16.66 2.88
N LYS A 96 13.68 16.56 4.17
CA LYS A 96 14.77 15.70 4.65
C LYS A 96 14.47 14.22 4.39
N LEU A 97 13.26 13.77 4.73
CA LEU A 97 12.79 12.40 4.46
C LEU A 97 12.82 12.08 2.96
N LYS A 98 12.25 12.95 2.12
CA LYS A 98 12.22 12.76 0.66
C LYS A 98 13.61 12.60 0.06
N ARG A 99 14.59 13.37 0.57
CA ARG A 99 16.00 13.26 0.15
C ARG A 99 16.60 11.92 0.56
N ALA A 100 16.34 11.45 1.78
CA ALA A 100 16.82 10.16 2.26
C ALA A 100 16.24 9.00 1.44
N LEU A 101 14.91 9.01 1.20
CA LEU A 101 14.22 7.99 0.40
C LEU A 101 14.75 7.96 -1.05
N ARG A 102 14.94 9.13 -1.68
CA ARG A 102 15.55 9.20 -3.02
C ARG A 102 16.98 8.67 -3.05
N LYS A 103 17.78 8.93 -2.01
CA LYS A 103 19.15 8.43 -1.93
C LYS A 103 19.15 6.90 -1.98
N VAL A 104 18.31 6.24 -1.18
CA VAL A 104 18.27 4.77 -1.17
C VAL A 104 17.69 4.17 -2.46
N GLN A 105 16.69 4.81 -3.07
CA GLN A 105 16.15 4.38 -4.38
C GLN A 105 17.19 4.40 -5.50
N GLN A 106 18.15 5.33 -5.46
CA GLN A 106 19.18 5.48 -6.48
C GLN A 106 20.38 4.55 -6.27
N LEU A 107 20.47 3.86 -5.12
CA LEU A 107 21.58 2.97 -4.83
C LEU A 107 21.45 1.67 -5.63
N LYS A 108 22.47 1.40 -6.45
CA LYS A 108 22.59 0.16 -7.22
C LYS A 108 23.65 -0.75 -6.62
N ARG A 109 23.40 -2.07 -6.69
CA ARG A 109 24.38 -3.11 -6.35
C ARG A 109 25.60 -3.01 -7.28
N SER A 110 26.74 -3.50 -6.80
CA SER A 110 27.99 -3.48 -7.56
C SER A 110 28.00 -4.54 -8.66
N ASN A 111 28.38 -4.14 -9.87
CA ASN A 111 28.61 -5.07 -10.99
C ASN A 111 30.08 -5.55 -11.06
N SER A 112 30.93 -5.16 -10.10
CA SER A 112 32.35 -5.54 -10.06
C SER A 112 32.51 -7.05 -9.93
N ILE A 113 33.51 -7.64 -10.58
CA ILE A 113 33.86 -9.07 -10.43
C ILE A 113 34.48 -9.35 -9.05
N SER A 114 35.26 -8.41 -8.51
CA SER A 114 35.91 -8.54 -7.20
C SER A 114 34.88 -8.69 -6.05
N PRO A 115 34.96 -9.78 -5.25
CA PRO A 115 34.09 -10.02 -4.09
C PRO A 115 34.18 -8.92 -3.03
N GLU A 116 35.38 -8.42 -2.75
CA GLU A 116 35.61 -7.35 -1.76
C GLU A 116 34.87 -6.06 -2.13
N LYS A 117 34.93 -5.67 -3.41
CA LYS A 117 34.22 -4.48 -3.92
C LYS A 117 32.70 -4.67 -3.87
N LYS A 118 32.19 -5.90 -4.04
CA LYS A 118 30.76 -6.20 -3.87
C LYS A 118 30.33 -6.05 -2.41
N ALA A 119 31.06 -6.70 -1.49
CA ALA A 119 30.77 -6.66 -0.06
C ALA A 119 30.82 -5.23 0.52
N LEU A 120 31.83 -4.43 0.12
CA LEU A 120 31.92 -3.04 0.56
C LEU A 120 30.74 -2.20 0.08
N LYS A 121 30.31 -2.40 -1.18
CA LYS A 121 29.15 -1.70 -1.74
C LYS A 121 27.87 -2.10 -1.03
N GLU A 122 27.69 -3.39 -0.76
CA GLU A 122 26.54 -3.92 -0.05
C GLU A 122 26.43 -3.35 1.37
N LYS A 123 27.54 -3.31 2.12
CA LYS A 123 27.60 -2.67 3.43
C LYS A 123 27.18 -1.19 3.38
N HIS A 124 27.66 -0.45 2.37
CA HIS A 124 27.26 0.94 2.17
C HIS A 124 25.77 1.09 1.83
N ILE A 125 25.20 0.15 1.07
CA ILE A 125 23.76 0.12 0.78
C ILE A 125 22.96 -0.11 2.07
N LYS A 126 23.29 -1.15 2.84
CA LYS A 126 22.62 -1.46 4.11
C LYS A 126 22.69 -0.28 5.09
N SER A 127 23.85 0.36 5.22
CA SER A 127 24.01 1.56 6.04
C SER A 127 23.14 2.72 5.58
N ALA A 128 23.02 2.97 4.27
CA ALA A 128 22.14 4.03 3.77
C ALA A 128 20.65 3.73 4.02
N TYR A 129 20.23 2.47 3.94
CA TYR A 129 18.88 2.06 4.33
C TYR A 129 18.64 2.28 5.83
N GLN A 130 19.59 1.87 6.69
CA GLN A 130 19.52 2.10 8.14
C GLN A 130 19.36 3.60 8.47
N ASP A 131 20.17 4.47 7.89
CA ASP A 131 20.07 5.93 8.08
C ASP A 131 18.68 6.46 7.69
N CYS A 132 18.14 5.95 6.58
CA CYS A 132 16.83 6.34 6.08
C CYS A 132 15.70 5.88 7.01
N LEU A 133 15.74 4.62 7.46
CA LEU A 133 14.76 4.05 8.38
C LEU A 133 14.83 4.70 9.76
N ASN A 134 16.02 5.02 10.26
CA ASN A 134 16.19 5.78 11.49
C ASN A 134 15.49 7.14 11.41
N LEU A 135 15.67 7.86 10.30
CA LEU A 135 14.97 9.13 10.08
C LEU A 135 13.45 8.93 10.02
N ALA A 136 12.97 7.91 9.32
CA ALA A 136 11.55 7.59 9.25
C ALA A 136 10.97 7.30 10.65
N ASN A 137 11.64 6.46 11.44
CA ASN A 137 11.26 6.13 12.81
C ASN A 137 11.19 7.36 13.73
N ILE A 138 12.16 8.27 13.65
CA ILE A 138 12.14 9.54 14.39
C ILE A 138 10.90 10.36 14.03
N LEU A 139 10.54 10.43 12.74
CA LEU A 139 9.36 11.16 12.30
C LEU A 139 8.06 10.49 12.73
N VAL A 140 7.96 9.16 12.63
CA VAL A 140 6.81 8.40 13.17
C VAL A 140 6.64 8.70 14.65
N ALA A 141 7.71 8.59 15.44
CA ALA A 141 7.66 8.87 16.88
C ALA A 141 7.16 10.29 17.17
N LYS A 142 7.68 11.29 16.45
CA LYS A 142 7.24 12.67 16.58
C LYS A 142 5.75 12.86 16.30
N VAL A 143 5.22 12.23 15.25
CA VAL A 143 3.78 12.27 14.93
C VAL A 143 2.98 11.59 16.04
N VAL A 144 3.38 10.39 16.47
CA VAL A 144 2.73 9.65 17.56
C VAL A 144 2.65 10.49 18.84
N ASP A 145 3.76 11.10 19.26
CA ASP A 145 3.81 11.92 20.47
C ASP A 145 2.91 13.16 20.34
N SER A 146 2.81 13.72 19.14
CA SER A 146 1.96 14.88 18.85
C SER A 146 0.48 14.51 18.93
N VAL A 147 0.10 13.36 18.40
CA VAL A 147 -1.28 12.84 18.48
C VAL A 147 -1.66 12.53 19.93
N LYS A 148 -0.78 11.87 20.69
CA LYS A 148 -1.01 11.54 22.10
C LYS A 148 -1.15 12.77 23.01
N ALA A 149 -0.60 13.91 22.61
CA ALA A 149 -0.72 15.15 23.37
C ALA A 149 -2.15 15.74 23.35
N PHE A 150 -3.03 15.24 22.48
CA PHE A 150 -4.42 15.65 22.43
C PHE A 150 -5.30 14.78 23.32
N GLU A 151 -5.68 15.31 24.48
CA GLU A 151 -6.83 14.80 25.23
C GLU A 151 -8.07 15.60 24.81
N THR A 152 -8.93 15.01 23.97
CA THR A 152 -10.12 15.68 23.45
C THR A 152 -11.35 14.76 23.44
N THR A 153 -12.52 15.35 23.65
CA THR A 153 -13.83 14.71 23.44
C THR A 153 -14.56 15.26 22.21
N GLU A 154 -13.93 16.18 21.48
CA GLU A 154 -14.50 16.81 20.29
C GLU A 154 -14.50 15.80 19.13
N PRO A 155 -15.68 15.41 18.60
CA PRO A 155 -15.78 14.33 17.62
C PRO A 155 -14.97 14.56 16.33
N GLY A 156 -14.90 15.79 15.83
CA GLY A 156 -14.16 16.14 14.63
C GLY A 156 -12.66 15.90 14.77
N LEU A 157 -12.07 16.32 15.90
CA LEU A 157 -10.66 16.12 16.21
C LEU A 157 -10.35 14.64 16.45
N ILE A 158 -11.26 13.89 17.09
CA ILE A 158 -11.12 12.43 17.25
C ILE A 158 -11.01 11.75 15.87
N VAL A 159 -11.86 12.12 14.92
CA VAL A 159 -11.82 11.57 13.55
C VAL A 159 -10.52 11.97 12.83
N LYS A 160 -10.06 13.22 12.96
CA LYS A 160 -8.77 13.64 12.37
C LYS A 160 -7.60 12.83 12.95
N ILE A 161 -7.61 12.60 14.27
CA ILE A 161 -6.59 11.82 14.96
C ILE A 161 -6.60 10.36 14.49
N SER A 162 -7.77 9.71 14.41
CA SER A 162 -7.84 8.30 14.00
C SER A 162 -7.30 8.09 12.58
N VAL A 163 -7.56 9.04 11.67
CA VAL A 163 -6.99 9.03 10.32
C VAL A 163 -5.45 9.13 10.36
N ILE A 164 -4.89 9.96 11.24
CA ILE A 164 -3.42 10.04 11.41
C ILE A 164 -2.85 8.71 11.92
N GLU A 165 -3.52 8.07 12.88
CA GLU A 165 -3.12 6.77 13.44
C GLU A 165 -3.12 5.64 12.40
N GLU A 166 -4.07 5.66 11.46
CA GLU A 166 -4.10 4.76 10.32
C GLU A 166 -2.84 4.92 9.43
N TYR A 167 -2.50 6.15 9.06
CA TYR A 167 -1.28 6.42 8.29
C TYR A 167 0.01 6.10 9.08
N ILE A 168 0.03 6.29 10.40
CA ILE A 168 1.14 5.84 11.25
C ILE A 168 1.29 4.31 11.17
N THR A 169 0.19 3.58 11.22
CA THR A 169 0.19 2.11 11.12
C THR A 169 0.75 1.66 9.77
N HIS A 170 0.35 2.31 8.69
CA HIS A 170 0.91 2.08 7.37
C HIS A 170 2.40 2.41 7.30
N ALA A 171 2.85 3.53 7.85
CA ALA A 171 4.26 3.91 7.87
C ALA A 171 5.10 2.85 8.62
N LYS A 172 4.66 2.40 9.79
CA LYS A 172 5.33 1.36 10.58
C LYS A 172 5.44 0.04 9.80
N ARG A 173 4.37 -0.39 9.14
CA ARG A 173 4.40 -1.58 8.28
C ARG A 173 5.43 -1.44 7.16
N GLN A 174 5.50 -0.27 6.50
CA GLN A 174 6.49 -0.09 5.43
C GLN A 174 7.93 -0.03 5.95
N ILE A 175 8.15 0.54 7.14
CA ILE A 175 9.46 0.51 7.80
C ILE A 175 9.91 -0.94 8.04
N ASP A 176 9.04 -1.76 8.64
CA ASP A 176 9.29 -3.18 8.87
C ASP A 176 9.60 -3.93 7.56
N GLN A 177 8.80 -3.71 6.53
CA GLN A 177 9.01 -4.38 5.24
C GLN A 177 10.31 -3.98 4.56
N ILE A 178 10.72 -2.72 4.66
CA ILE A 178 12.00 -2.24 4.10
C ILE A 178 13.16 -2.80 4.91
N GLU A 179 13.05 -2.84 6.24
CA GLU A 179 14.08 -3.41 7.12
C GLU A 179 14.34 -4.87 6.78
N ARG A 180 13.29 -5.70 6.78
CA ARG A 180 13.35 -7.12 6.45
C ARG A 180 13.96 -7.37 5.07
N ARG A 181 13.56 -6.62 4.03
CA ARG A 181 14.07 -6.82 2.66
C ARG A 181 15.48 -6.28 2.44
N ALA A 182 15.76 -5.07 2.92
CA ALA A 182 16.96 -4.34 2.54
C ALA A 182 18.14 -4.59 3.48
N ILE A 183 17.86 -5.01 4.72
CA ILE A 183 18.87 -5.22 5.77
C ILE A 183 19.01 -6.71 6.08
N GLU A 184 17.89 -7.40 6.29
CA GLU A 184 17.85 -8.82 6.70
C GLU A 184 17.84 -9.81 5.51
N ASP A 185 17.72 -9.30 4.28
CA ASP A 185 17.64 -10.09 3.04
C ASP A 185 16.46 -11.09 3.02
N GLU A 186 15.39 -10.81 3.77
CA GLU A 186 14.19 -11.63 3.80
C GLU A 186 13.32 -11.45 2.55
N THR A 187 12.67 -12.54 2.14
CA THR A 187 11.64 -12.50 1.09
C THR A 187 10.27 -12.38 1.74
N ILE A 188 9.58 -11.28 1.47
CA ILE A 188 8.23 -11.02 2.01
C ILE A 188 7.18 -11.75 1.16
N ASP A 189 6.30 -12.50 1.82
CA ASP A 189 5.16 -13.18 1.19
C ASP A 189 4.28 -12.13 0.48
N HIS A 190 3.75 -12.49 -0.69
CA HIS A 190 2.86 -11.61 -1.46
C HIS A 190 1.62 -11.19 -0.64
N LYS A 191 1.14 -12.06 0.27
CA LYS A 191 0.00 -11.79 1.14
C LYS A 191 0.23 -10.63 2.14
N GLU A 192 1.47 -10.31 2.44
CA GLU A 192 1.82 -9.21 3.36
C GLU A 192 1.93 -7.85 2.63
N LYS A 193 1.91 -7.85 1.29
CA LYS A 193 2.09 -6.62 0.50
C LYS A 193 0.80 -5.83 0.42
N VAL A 194 0.93 -4.51 0.53
CA VAL A 194 -0.16 -3.57 0.29
C VAL A 194 0.17 -2.72 -0.91
N PHE A 195 -0.80 -2.58 -1.81
CA PHE A 195 -0.63 -1.96 -3.13
C PHE A 195 -1.16 -0.52 -3.19
N SER A 196 -1.93 -0.09 -2.20
CA SER A 196 -2.36 1.30 -2.07
C SER A 196 -2.70 1.64 -0.62
N LEU A 197 -2.38 2.87 -0.19
CA LEU A 197 -2.80 3.42 1.10
C LEU A 197 -4.09 4.21 1.02
N PHE A 198 -4.47 4.64 -0.19
CA PHE A 198 -5.64 5.49 -0.42
C PHE A 198 -6.81 4.69 -1.01
N GLU A 199 -6.52 3.51 -1.56
CA GLU A 199 -7.49 2.57 -2.12
C GLU A 199 -7.18 1.17 -1.58
N PRO A 200 -7.59 0.84 -0.34
CA PRO A 200 -7.23 -0.44 0.30
C PRO A 200 -7.66 -1.69 -0.48
N HIS A 201 -8.58 -1.53 -1.44
CA HIS A 201 -9.10 -2.56 -2.31
C HIS A 201 -8.28 -2.78 -3.59
N THR A 202 -7.21 -2.02 -3.84
CA THR A 202 -6.34 -2.22 -5.01
C THR A 202 -5.66 -3.58 -4.91
N GLU A 203 -5.95 -4.48 -5.85
CA GLU A 203 -5.33 -5.79 -5.94
C GLU A 203 -4.23 -5.82 -7.02
N TRP A 204 -3.29 -6.73 -6.84
CA TRP A 204 -2.27 -7.03 -7.85
C TRP A 204 -2.80 -8.07 -8.83
N ILE A 205 -3.12 -7.66 -10.05
CA ILE A 205 -3.70 -8.55 -11.06
C ILE A 205 -2.66 -8.84 -12.15
N SER A 206 -2.15 -10.08 -12.19
CA SER A 206 -1.30 -10.55 -13.30
C SER A 206 -2.13 -11.29 -14.33
N LYS A 207 -2.77 -10.54 -15.24
CA LYS A 207 -3.36 -11.08 -16.47
C LYS A 207 -2.27 -10.99 -17.53
N GLY A 208 -1.68 -12.11 -17.94
CA GLY A 208 -0.56 -12.16 -18.90
C GLY A 208 -0.86 -11.64 -20.32
N LYS A 209 -1.32 -10.39 -20.45
CA LYS A 209 -1.52 -9.67 -21.70
C LYS A 209 -0.17 -9.20 -22.22
N ALA A 210 0.03 -9.30 -23.54
CA ALA A 210 1.27 -8.85 -24.18
C ALA A 210 1.46 -7.34 -23.97
N GLY A 211 2.51 -6.95 -23.25
CA GLY A 211 2.90 -5.55 -23.04
C GLY A 211 2.56 -4.95 -21.66
N VAL A 212 1.65 -5.56 -20.90
CA VAL A 212 1.30 -5.13 -19.52
C VAL A 212 1.34 -6.36 -18.61
N PRO A 213 2.49 -6.64 -17.96
CA PRO A 213 2.63 -7.85 -17.15
C PRO A 213 1.79 -7.84 -15.85
N VAL A 214 1.36 -6.65 -15.40
CA VAL A 214 0.62 -6.42 -14.15
C VAL A 214 -0.30 -5.21 -14.30
N GLU A 215 -1.56 -5.35 -13.87
CA GLU A 215 -2.56 -4.29 -13.77
C GLU A 215 -2.88 -4.05 -12.27
N LEU A 216 -3.06 -2.78 -11.86
CA LEU A 216 -3.50 -2.40 -10.50
C LEU A 216 -4.98 -2.00 -10.56
N GLY A 217 -5.85 -2.73 -9.87
CA GLY A 217 -7.29 -2.47 -9.83
C GLY A 217 -8.05 -3.56 -9.11
#